data_AF-A0A163LQI6-F1
#
_entry.id   AF-A0A163LQI6-F1
#
_cell.length_a   1.000
_cell.length_b   1.000
_cell.length_c   1.000
_cell.angle_alpha   90.00
_cell.angle_beta   90.00
_cell.angle_gamma   90.00
#
_symmetry.space_group_name_H-M   'P 1'
#
loop_
_entity.id
_entity.type
_entity.pdbx_description
1 polymer ?
#
loop_
_entity_poly.entity_id
_entity_poly.type
_entity_poly.pdbx_seq_one_letter_code
_entity_poly.pdbx_strand_id
1 'polypeptide(L)'
;MGSNQFREADTKRRVYKGQIKYDDFDTITAFTSFTMKVPYYYLLITAMALMETVSAMRPTNTLGITLNDGDYMNVLYTLCFNLITTKSIYYGSNSQCRYYTDPKCQTLASETVFPHPAYTETAPDIPTGFIKCIPVE
;
A
#
# COMPACT_ATOMS: atom_id res chain seq x y z
N MET A 1 31.50 41.33 35.56
CA MET A 1 31.64 42.65 34.90
C MET A 1 31.89 42.34 33.44
N GLY A 2 30.85 42.24 32.60
CA GLY A 2 30.26 43.36 31.84
C GLY A 2 31.19 43.69 30.66
N SER A 3 30.81 43.77 29.39
CA SER A 3 29.52 43.82 28.70
C SER A 3 29.77 43.70 27.18
N ASN A 4 28.70 43.50 26.40
CA ASN A 4 28.49 43.95 25.00
C ASN A 4 29.28 43.22 23.88
N GLN A 5 28.64 42.41 23.03
CA GLN A 5 27.73 42.70 21.90
C GLN A 5 28.38 43.30 20.63
N PHE A 6 28.24 42.50 19.55
CA PHE A 6 27.85 42.87 18.18
C PHE A 6 28.86 43.38 17.12
N ARG A 7 28.99 42.51 16.09
CA ARG A 7 28.90 42.74 14.62
C ARG A 7 29.97 43.49 13.82
N GLU A 8 29.98 43.05 12.54
CA GLU A 8 30.49 43.65 11.30
C GLU A 8 32.01 43.62 11.09
N ALA A 9 32.52 42.80 10.16
CA ALA A 9 32.45 42.86 8.69
C ALA A 9 33.77 43.44 8.16
N ASP A 10 34.54 42.65 7.40
CA ASP A 10 35.45 43.26 6.44
C ASP A 10 35.78 42.37 5.23
N THR A 11 35.94 43.06 4.12
CA THR A 11 35.94 42.60 2.73
C THR A 11 37.27 43.02 2.10
N LYS A 12 37.85 42.23 1.17
CA LYS A 12 38.56 42.63 -0.10
C LYS A 12 39.72 41.68 -0.47
N ARG A 13 39.71 41.04 -1.65
CA ARG A 13 40.19 41.47 -3.02
C ARG A 13 41.74 41.55 -3.10
N ARG A 14 42.49 41.17 -4.16
CA ARG A 14 42.23 40.77 -5.57
C ARG A 14 43.59 40.37 -6.24
N VAL A 15 43.53 39.42 -7.20
CA VAL A 15 44.02 39.44 -8.62
C VAL A 15 45.51 39.59 -8.99
N TYR A 16 45.98 38.62 -9.78
CA TYR A 16 46.83 38.78 -10.99
C TYR A 16 46.22 37.86 -12.09
N LYS A 17 45.49 38.34 -13.12
CA LYS A 17 45.88 38.82 -14.48
C LYS A 17 46.91 37.96 -15.23
N GLY A 18 46.50 37.31 -16.32
CA GLY A 18 47.43 36.86 -17.39
C GLY A 18 46.97 35.75 -18.35
N GLN A 19 46.00 36.04 -19.22
CA GLN A 19 45.74 35.54 -20.59
C GLN A 19 45.88 34.03 -20.97
N ILE A 20 44.77 33.46 -21.46
CA ILE A 20 44.69 32.24 -22.27
C ILE A 20 44.59 32.67 -23.76
N LYS A 21 45.50 32.18 -24.61
CA LYS A 21 45.35 32.17 -26.07
C LYS A 21 44.94 30.75 -26.50
N TYR A 22 43.88 30.66 -27.30
CA TYR A 22 43.49 29.46 -28.04
C TYR A 22 44.17 29.50 -29.40
N ASP A 23 44.86 28.43 -29.78
CA ASP A 23 45.11 28.06 -31.17
C ASP A 23 45.11 26.52 -31.29
N ASP A 24 44.43 26.06 -32.35
CA ASP A 24 44.43 24.75 -33.00
C ASP A 24 43.77 23.51 -32.35
N PHE A 25 42.55 23.24 -32.84
CA PHE A 25 42.19 22.05 -33.62
C PHE A 25 43.00 20.76 -33.34
N ASP A 26 42.39 19.82 -32.59
CA ASP A 26 42.32 18.37 -32.91
C ASP A 26 41.80 17.52 -31.74
N THR A 27 40.63 17.85 -31.19
CA THR A 27 40.03 17.05 -30.09
C THR A 27 38.55 16.72 -30.26
N ILE A 28 37.99 16.88 -31.47
CA ILE A 28 36.59 16.54 -31.77
C ILE A 28 36.54 15.39 -32.79
N THR A 29 37.25 14.28 -32.52
CA THR A 29 37.02 13.03 -33.29
C THR A 29 37.33 11.75 -32.52
N ALA A 30 37.32 11.79 -31.18
CA ALA A 30 37.58 10.60 -30.35
C ALA A 30 36.45 10.23 -29.36
N PHE A 31 35.30 10.92 -29.40
CA PHE A 31 34.22 10.72 -28.42
C PHE A 31 32.85 10.33 -29.03
N THR A 32 32.80 9.85 -30.27
CA THR A 32 31.53 9.46 -30.92
C THR A 32 31.38 7.96 -31.18
N SER A 33 32.27 7.10 -30.66
CA SER A 33 32.24 5.64 -30.94
C SER A 33 31.65 4.75 -29.84
N PHE A 34 31.16 5.28 -28.71
CA PHE A 34 30.59 4.46 -27.62
C PHE A 34 29.08 4.66 -27.40
N THR A 35 28.37 5.22 -28.37
CA THR A 35 26.93 5.50 -28.24
C THR A 35 26.12 4.63 -29.19
N MET A 36 26.04 3.33 -28.91
CA MET A 36 24.93 2.47 -29.37
C MET A 36 25.12 1.07 -28.78
N LYS A 37 24.31 0.70 -27.78
CA LYS A 37 23.91 -0.67 -27.35
C LYS A 37 23.77 -0.88 -25.84
N VAL A 38 24.19 0.06 -24.99
CA VAL A 38 24.07 -0.11 -23.53
C VAL A 38 22.66 0.19 -22.96
N PRO A 39 21.82 1.11 -23.48
CA PRO A 39 20.56 1.44 -22.79
C PRO A 39 19.47 0.39 -22.99
N TYR A 40 19.58 -0.48 -24.00
CA TYR A 40 18.55 -1.50 -24.28
C TYR A 40 18.55 -2.66 -23.29
N TYR A 41 19.73 -3.10 -22.84
CA TYR A 41 19.82 -4.22 -21.90
C TYR A 41 19.18 -3.91 -20.55
N TYR A 42 19.40 -2.70 -20.03
CA TYR A 42 18.78 -2.28 -18.77
C TYR A 42 17.26 -2.13 -18.88
N LEU A 43 16.73 -1.64 -20.02
CA LEU A 43 15.28 -1.54 -20.27
C LEU A 43 14.61 -2.92 -20.31
N LEU A 44 15.24 -3.92 -20.92
CA LEU A 44 14.70 -5.28 -21.01
C LEU A 44 14.68 -5.98 -19.64
N ILE A 45 15.71 -5.81 -18.83
CA ILE A 45 15.76 -6.39 -17.47
C ILE A 45 14.67 -5.76 -16.58
N THR A 46 14.45 -4.44 -16.68
CA THR A 46 13.36 -3.78 -15.92
C THR A 46 11.98 -4.26 -16.37
N ALA A 47 11.76 -4.55 -17.65
CA ALA A 47 10.47 -5.04 -18.14
C ALA A 47 10.14 -6.47 -17.64
N MET A 48 11.14 -7.36 -17.58
CA MET A 48 10.94 -8.72 -17.05
C MET A 48 10.67 -8.69 -15.54
N ALA A 49 11.36 -7.82 -14.78
CA ALA A 49 11.08 -7.62 -13.36
C ALA A 49 9.69 -7.04 -13.09
N LEU A 50 9.17 -6.17 -13.99
CA LEU A 50 7.81 -5.64 -13.89
C LEU A 50 6.75 -6.70 -14.17
N MET A 51 6.97 -7.60 -15.14
CA MET A 51 6.00 -8.66 -15.48
C MET A 51 5.82 -9.70 -14.37
N GLU A 52 6.85 -10.00 -13.58
CA GLU A 52 6.71 -10.92 -12.44
C GLU A 52 5.98 -10.31 -11.23
N THR A 53 5.89 -8.96 -11.16
CA THR A 53 5.21 -8.28 -10.05
C THR A 53 3.70 -8.05 -10.23
N VAL A 54 3.13 -8.37 -11.41
CA VAL A 54 1.70 -8.10 -11.68
C VAL A 54 0.76 -9.25 -11.28
N SER A 55 1.28 -10.39 -10.86
CA SER A 55 0.46 -11.56 -10.49
C SER A 55 0.59 -11.93 -9.01
N ALA A 56 0.39 -10.95 -8.14
CA ALA A 56 -0.12 -11.22 -6.79
C ALA A 56 -1.62 -10.97 -6.81
N MET A 57 -2.38 -11.81 -7.51
CA MET A 57 -3.83 -11.87 -7.35
C MET A 57 -4.08 -12.38 -5.94
N ARG A 58 -4.15 -11.45 -4.98
CA ARG A 58 -4.53 -11.78 -3.61
C ARG A 58 -5.94 -12.37 -3.72
N PRO A 59 -6.19 -13.63 -3.31
CA PRO A 59 -7.55 -14.06 -3.09
C PRO A 59 -8.10 -13.09 -2.04
N THR A 60 -8.95 -12.17 -2.48
CA THR A 60 -9.65 -11.28 -1.57
C THR A 60 -10.67 -12.15 -0.88
N ASN A 61 -10.23 -12.78 0.22
CA ASN A 61 -11.09 -13.43 1.19
C ASN A 61 -12.00 -12.32 1.73
N THR A 62 -13.11 -12.10 1.06
CA THR A 62 -14.12 -11.11 1.40
C THR A 62 -15.46 -11.79 1.64
N LEU A 63 -16.13 -11.32 2.68
CA LEU A 63 -17.54 -11.50 2.95
C LEU A 63 -18.31 -10.46 2.13
N GLY A 64 -19.38 -10.88 1.49
CA GLY A 64 -20.40 -9.94 0.98
C GLY A 64 -21.38 -9.63 2.09
N ILE A 65 -21.77 -8.38 2.25
CA ILE A 65 -22.74 -7.96 3.25
C ILE A 65 -23.81 -7.14 2.56
N THR A 66 -25.04 -7.60 2.67
CA THR A 66 -26.22 -6.88 2.20
C THR A 66 -26.83 -6.16 3.39
N LEU A 67 -26.99 -4.85 3.26
CA LEU A 67 -27.58 -3.99 4.27
C LEU A 67 -29.12 -3.97 4.15
N ASN A 68 -29.80 -3.48 5.19
CA ASN A 68 -31.25 -3.44 5.26
C ASN A 68 -31.91 -2.52 4.21
N ASP A 69 -31.18 -1.51 3.74
CA ASP A 69 -31.56 -0.60 2.65
C ASP A 69 -31.35 -1.21 1.25
N GLY A 70 -30.69 -2.37 1.17
CA GLY A 70 -30.37 -3.05 -0.09
C GLY A 70 -28.98 -2.76 -0.62
N ASP A 71 -28.19 -1.92 0.07
CA ASP A 71 -26.80 -1.69 -0.30
C ASP A 71 -25.94 -2.94 -0.07
N TYR A 72 -24.90 -3.09 -0.88
CA TYR A 72 -24.00 -4.23 -0.82
C TYR A 72 -22.56 -3.77 -0.63
N MET A 73 -21.84 -4.42 0.27
CA MET A 73 -20.43 -4.15 0.51
C MET A 73 -19.61 -5.43 0.67
N ASN A 74 -18.34 -5.36 0.26
CA ASN A 74 -17.37 -6.41 0.48
C ASN A 74 -16.48 -6.05 1.66
N VAL A 75 -16.42 -6.94 2.66
CA VAL A 75 -15.62 -6.77 3.88
C VAL A 75 -14.65 -7.93 3.99
N LEU A 76 -13.40 -7.68 4.37
CA LEU A 76 -12.44 -8.76 4.58
C LEU A 76 -12.88 -9.64 5.76
N TYR A 77 -12.74 -10.97 5.64
CA TYR A 77 -13.12 -11.90 6.72
C TYR A 77 -12.56 -11.49 8.09
N THR A 78 -11.30 -11.03 8.12
CA THR A 78 -10.56 -10.71 9.34
C THR A 78 -10.98 -9.40 10.02
N LEU A 79 -11.87 -8.61 9.41
CA LEU A 79 -12.37 -7.36 9.98
C LEU A 79 -13.56 -7.61 10.91
N CYS A 80 -13.65 -6.76 11.93
CA CYS A 80 -14.80 -6.72 12.84
C CYS A 80 -15.89 -5.87 12.19
N PHE A 81 -17.08 -6.43 12.02
CA PHE A 81 -18.17 -5.77 11.30
C PHE A 81 -19.43 -5.63 12.16
N ASN A 82 -20.15 -4.52 12.03
CA ASN A 82 -21.35 -4.22 12.82
C ASN A 82 -22.61 -4.77 12.15
N LEU A 83 -23.39 -5.54 12.90
CA LEU A 83 -24.57 -6.25 12.37
C LEU A 83 -25.86 -5.44 12.40
N ILE A 84 -25.92 -4.29 13.09
CA ILE A 84 -27.18 -3.53 13.31
C ILE A 84 -27.93 -3.23 12.01
N THR A 85 -27.21 -2.94 10.93
CA THR A 85 -27.78 -2.60 9.63
C THR A 85 -27.71 -3.75 8.62
N THR A 86 -27.34 -4.95 9.06
CA THR A 86 -27.12 -6.11 8.18
C THR A 86 -28.40 -6.89 7.98
N LYS A 87 -28.70 -7.17 6.72
CA LYS A 87 -29.79 -8.05 6.30
C LYS A 87 -29.29 -9.49 6.11
N SER A 88 -28.19 -9.65 5.38
CA SER A 88 -27.61 -10.95 5.06
C SER A 88 -26.10 -10.85 4.83
N ILE A 89 -25.43 -11.98 5.01
CA ILE A 89 -23.99 -12.14 4.81
C ILE A 89 -23.78 -13.27 3.81
N TYR A 90 -23.05 -12.97 2.75
CA TYR A 90 -22.59 -13.91 1.74
C TYR A 90 -21.15 -14.36 2.06
N TYR A 91 -20.97 -15.67 2.22
CA TYR A 91 -19.70 -16.31 2.52
C TYR A 91 -19.08 -16.85 1.24
N GLY A 92 -18.06 -16.18 0.68
CA GLY A 92 -17.38 -16.65 -0.53
C GLY A 92 -16.53 -17.91 -0.33
N SER A 93 -16.13 -18.21 0.90
CA SER A 93 -15.37 -19.41 1.30
C SER A 93 -15.95 -20.04 2.56
N ASN A 94 -15.56 -21.28 2.84
CA ASN A 94 -15.85 -21.90 4.13
C ASN A 94 -15.25 -21.02 5.22
N SER A 95 -16.00 -20.79 6.29
CA SER A 95 -15.57 -19.87 7.34
C SER A 95 -16.13 -20.23 8.69
N GLN A 96 -15.45 -19.73 9.71
CA GLN A 96 -15.86 -19.80 11.10
C GLN A 96 -16.01 -18.39 11.64
N CYS A 97 -17.21 -18.07 12.11
CA CYS A 97 -17.54 -16.75 12.64
C CYS A 97 -17.76 -16.80 14.15
N ARG A 98 -17.46 -15.68 14.81
CA ARG A 98 -17.78 -15.43 16.22
C ARG A 98 -18.40 -14.06 16.36
N TYR A 99 -19.25 -13.93 17.38
CA TYR A 99 -19.94 -12.69 17.70
C TYR A 99 -19.27 -11.99 18.90
N TYR A 100 -19.29 -10.66 18.88
CA TYR A 100 -18.62 -9.79 19.83
C TYR A 100 -19.54 -8.64 20.23
N THR A 101 -19.31 -8.11 21.43
CA THR A 101 -20.09 -6.98 21.98
C THR A 101 -19.44 -5.63 21.71
N ASP A 102 -18.17 -5.61 21.33
CA ASP A 102 -17.38 -4.40 21.10
C ASP A 102 -16.92 -4.26 19.64
N PRO A 103 -16.73 -3.02 19.14
CA PRO A 103 -16.35 -2.76 17.75
C PRO A 103 -14.93 -3.18 17.38
N LYS A 104 -14.11 -3.58 18.36
CA LYS A 104 -12.75 -4.10 18.11
C LYS A 104 -12.71 -5.62 18.14
N CYS A 105 -13.84 -6.29 18.37
CA CYS A 105 -13.95 -7.74 18.50
C CYS A 105 -12.94 -8.31 19.53
N GLN A 106 -12.89 -7.71 20.72
CA GLN A 106 -12.04 -8.15 21.84
C GLN A 106 -12.82 -8.96 22.88
N THR A 107 -14.11 -8.71 23.02
CA THR A 107 -15.01 -9.31 24.01
C THR A 107 -16.03 -10.17 23.28
N LEU A 108 -15.94 -11.49 23.47
CA LEU A 108 -16.88 -12.44 22.89
C LEU A 108 -18.28 -12.24 23.48
N ALA A 109 -19.28 -12.23 22.59
CA ALA A 109 -20.68 -12.32 23.01
C ALA A 109 -21.05 -13.77 23.38
N SER A 110 -20.37 -14.74 22.78
CA SER A 110 -20.48 -16.18 23.07
C SER A 110 -19.19 -16.91 22.67
N GLU A 111 -18.88 -18.00 23.37
CA GLU A 111 -17.80 -18.93 23.00
C GLU A 111 -18.16 -19.81 21.78
N THR A 112 -19.42 -19.77 21.34
CA THR A 112 -19.89 -20.53 20.17
C THR A 112 -19.21 -20.05 18.90
N VAL A 113 -18.70 -21.01 18.12
CA VAL A 113 -18.21 -20.78 16.76
C VAL A 113 -19.30 -21.19 15.78
N PHE A 114 -19.59 -20.31 14.84
CA PHE A 114 -20.61 -20.51 13.81
C PHE A 114 -19.93 -20.88 12.50
N PRO A 115 -20.01 -22.14 12.06
CA PRO A 115 -19.49 -22.55 10.77
C PRO A 115 -20.45 -22.12 9.65
N HIS A 116 -19.91 -21.48 8.62
CA HIS A 116 -20.64 -21.13 7.42
C HIS A 116 -19.98 -21.76 6.19
N PRO A 117 -20.72 -22.53 5.38
CA PRO A 117 -20.19 -23.12 4.15
C PRO A 117 -19.97 -22.06 3.06
N ALA A 118 -19.03 -22.35 2.16
CA ALA A 118 -18.75 -21.50 1.01
C ALA A 118 -19.97 -21.32 0.10
N TYR A 119 -20.01 -20.17 -0.57
CA TYR A 119 -21.03 -19.75 -1.53
C TYR A 119 -22.45 -19.75 -0.99
N THR A 120 -22.61 -19.47 0.31
CA THR A 120 -23.92 -19.36 0.95
C THR A 120 -24.20 -17.95 1.41
N GLU A 121 -25.48 -17.59 1.36
CA GLU A 121 -25.99 -16.34 1.92
C GLU A 121 -26.94 -16.67 3.05
N THR A 122 -26.67 -16.16 4.24
CA THR A 122 -27.53 -16.36 5.42
C THR A 122 -27.77 -15.05 6.14
N ALA A 123 -28.91 -14.93 6.80
CA ALA A 123 -29.09 -13.87 7.79
C ALA A 123 -28.10 -14.09 8.96
N PRO A 124 -27.70 -13.03 9.68
CA PRO A 124 -26.94 -13.18 10.91
C PRO A 124 -27.75 -13.97 11.94
N ASP A 125 -27.14 -15.00 12.55
CA ASP A 125 -27.78 -15.75 13.64
C ASP A 125 -28.10 -14.85 14.85
N ILE A 126 -27.23 -13.87 15.09
CA ILE A 126 -27.45 -12.80 16.08
C ILE A 126 -27.54 -11.48 15.30
N PRO A 127 -28.70 -10.79 15.31
CA PRO A 127 -28.94 -9.61 14.47
C PRO A 127 -28.28 -8.33 14.98
N THR A 128 -27.64 -8.37 16.14
CA THR A 128 -27.00 -7.20 16.77
C THR A 128 -25.60 -7.53 17.28
N GLY A 129 -24.79 -6.48 17.47
CA GLY A 129 -23.40 -6.62 17.89
C GLY A 129 -22.45 -6.64 16.71
N PHE A 130 -21.31 -7.32 16.89
CA PHE A 130 -20.25 -7.37 15.90
C PHE A 130 -19.91 -8.81 15.53
N ILE A 131 -19.54 -9.03 14.27
CA ILE A 131 -19.08 -10.32 13.78
C ILE A 131 -17.64 -10.21 13.29
N LYS A 132 -16.88 -11.27 13.50
CA LYS A 132 -15.59 -11.48 12.84
C LYS A 132 -15.51 -12.93 12.40
N CYS A 133 -15.05 -13.14 11.17
CA CYS A 133 -14.97 -14.45 10.58
C CYS A 133 -13.53 -14.79 10.19
N ILE A 134 -13.24 -16.06 10.07
CA ILE A 134 -11.94 -16.54 9.61
C ILE A 134 -12.22 -17.60 8.55
N PRO A 135 -11.64 -17.49 7.34
CA PRO A 135 -11.78 -18.52 6.33
C PRO A 135 -11.08 -19.79 6.83
N VAL A 136 -11.69 -20.94 6.59
CA VAL A 136 -11.11 -22.26 6.87
C VAL A 136 -10.86 -22.97 5.55
N GLU A 137 -9.63 -23.48 5.40
CA GLU A 137 -9.20 -24.28 4.24
C GLU A 137 -9.85 -25.68 4.26
#